data_AF-A0A0D2QJU4-F1
#
_entry.id   AF-A0A0D2QJU4-F1
#
_cell.length_a   1.000
_cell.length_b   1.000
_cell.length_c   1.000
_cell.angle_alpha   90.00
_cell.angle_beta   90.00
_cell.angle_gamma   90.00
#
_symmetry.space_group_name_H-M   'P 1'
#
loop_
_entity.id
_entity.type
_entity.pdbx_description
1 polymer ?
#
loop_
_entity_poly.entity_id
_entity_poly.type
_entity_poly.pdbx_seq_one_letter_code
_entity_poly.pdbx_strand_id
1 'polypeptide(L)'
;MPIQRGISKLLGKHELALGNTFVANKASRPPGKEVPPQEFNRKVLEGFQVSPLWNQGFICDDGRTYYAKTVNTARWEYSTRPIYGWGDVGSKQKSTAGWAAALPIFEPHWQICMASGLSTGWIEWDGERFEFQDAPSYSEKNWGGGFPRKWFWAQCNVFEGARGKISLTTAGGLRQLPGLTETFENTALIGVHYDGIFYEFVPWNGVVTWEIAQWGYWNIAAENKTHMVELEATTTDSGTTLRAPTVEAGLTPACLDTCLGDLTLKIWEKNVGGSKGKLILDVKSDMAALEVGGGPWFNTWKGKTTTPEVIKSALQVPIDVEGIFGLAPFLKPPGL
;
A
#
# COMPACT_ATOMS: atom_id res chain seq x y z
N MET A 1 19.82 -8.34 29.10
CA MET A 1 19.63 -6.87 29.01
C MET A 1 18.20 -6.61 28.59
N PRO A 2 17.46 -5.73 29.27
CA PRO A 2 16.09 -5.44 28.89
C PRO A 2 16.12 -4.69 27.55
N ILE A 3 15.48 -5.27 26.54
CA ILE A 3 15.20 -4.63 25.26
C ILE A 3 14.42 -3.36 25.60
N GLN A 4 15.03 -2.19 25.41
CA GLN A 4 14.27 -0.94 25.42
C GLN A 4 13.19 -1.11 24.35
N ARG A 5 11.93 -1.17 24.78
CA ARG A 5 10.78 -1.17 23.87
C ARG A 5 10.90 0.09 23.02
N GLY A 6 11.38 -0.08 21.78
CA GLY A 6 11.49 0.99 20.80
C GLY A 6 10.09 1.47 20.48
N ILE A 7 9.68 2.59 21.08
CA ILE A 7 8.48 3.30 20.69
C ILE A 7 8.76 3.82 19.27
N SER A 8 8.09 3.25 18.28
CA SER A 8 7.98 3.87 16.96
C SER A 8 7.42 5.28 17.20
N LYS A 9 8.22 6.31 16.99
CA LYS A 9 7.74 7.69 17.01
C LYS A 9 7.47 8.09 15.56
N LEU A 10 6.25 8.50 15.28
CA LEU A 10 5.96 9.29 14.08
C LEU A 10 6.79 10.57 14.17
N LEU A 11 7.69 10.77 13.21
CA LEU A 11 8.66 11.87 13.23
C LEU A 11 8.11 13.16 12.59
N GLY A 12 6.85 13.17 12.12
CA GLY A 12 6.19 14.32 11.49
C GLY A 12 4.70 14.40 11.81
N LYS A 13 4.17 15.63 11.95
CA LYS A 13 2.76 15.93 12.25
C LYS A 13 1.85 15.92 11.00
N HIS A 14 2.44 16.03 9.81
CA HIS A 14 1.72 16.17 8.52
C HIS A 14 2.28 15.29 7.39
N GLU A 15 3.42 14.62 7.61
CA GLU A 15 4.06 13.74 6.62
C GLU A 15 4.49 12.45 7.33
N LEU A 16 4.30 11.31 6.67
CA LEU A 16 4.62 10.00 7.24
C LEU A 16 6.13 9.85 7.36
N ALA A 17 6.64 9.95 8.58
CA ALA A 17 8.02 9.60 8.90
C ALA A 17 8.04 8.60 10.05
N LEU A 18 8.79 7.51 9.88
CA LEU A 18 8.94 6.41 10.83
C LEU A 18 10.43 6.17 11.07
N GLY A 19 10.81 5.91 12.31
CA GLY A 19 12.18 5.48 12.59
C GLY A 19 12.27 4.72 13.89
N ASN A 20 13.30 3.89 13.98
CA ASN A 20 13.64 3.20 15.20
C ASN A 20 15.16 3.05 15.33
N THR A 21 15.65 3.08 16.56
CA THR A 21 17.05 2.83 16.90
C THR A 21 17.09 1.60 17.80
N PHE A 22 17.60 0.50 17.26
CA PHE A 22 17.81 -0.74 18.00
C PHE A 22 19.10 -0.68 18.81
N VAL A 23 20.16 -0.17 18.18
CA VAL A 23 21.47 0.04 18.82
C VAL A 23 21.97 1.45 18.51
N ALA A 24 22.14 2.25 19.56
CA ALA A 24 22.73 3.58 19.45
C ALA A 24 24.25 3.52 19.65
N ASN A 25 24.96 4.47 19.04
CA ASN A 25 26.38 4.66 19.32
C ASN A 25 26.56 5.09 20.79
N LYS A 26 27.50 4.48 21.53
CA LYS A 26 27.68 4.64 22.99
C LYS A 26 27.79 6.09 23.48
N ALA A 27 28.27 7.00 22.63
CA ALA A 27 28.42 8.42 22.95
C ALA A 27 27.23 9.29 22.53
N SER A 28 26.15 8.71 21.99
CA SER A 28 25.04 9.43 21.37
C SER A 28 23.69 9.05 21.96
N ARG A 29 22.79 10.04 22.08
CA ARG A 29 21.37 9.78 22.31
C ARG A 29 20.70 9.39 20.97
N PRO A 30 19.80 8.39 20.97
CA PRO A 30 18.99 8.07 19.80
C PRO A 30 18.27 9.32 19.25
N PRO A 31 18.12 9.46 17.91
CA PRO A 31 17.31 10.52 17.32
C PRO A 31 15.88 10.51 17.86
N GLY A 32 15.36 11.68 18.25
CA GLY A 32 13.97 11.85 18.68
C GLY A 32 13.02 12.37 17.60
N LYS A 33 13.57 12.68 16.42
CA LYS A 33 12.93 13.21 15.22
C LYS A 33 13.76 12.78 14.01
N GLU A 34 13.26 13.03 12.80
CA GLU A 34 14.01 12.83 11.57
C GLU A 34 15.32 13.64 11.60
N VAL A 35 16.44 12.99 11.24
CA VAL A 35 17.76 13.61 11.16
C VAL A 35 18.42 13.38 9.80
N PRO A 36 19.33 14.27 9.36
CA PRO A 36 20.10 14.07 8.13
C PRO A 36 20.93 12.78 8.14
N PRO A 37 21.27 12.22 6.97
CA PRO A 37 21.97 10.94 6.87
C PRO A 37 23.30 10.88 7.64
N GLN A 38 24.09 11.96 7.59
CA GLN A 38 25.36 12.04 8.30
C GLN A 38 25.18 11.98 9.82
N GLU A 39 24.10 12.57 10.33
CA GLU A 39 23.76 12.50 11.75
C GLU A 39 23.23 11.12 12.14
N PHE A 40 22.37 10.53 11.31
CA PHE A 40 21.88 9.16 11.50
C PHE A 40 23.03 8.16 11.58
N ASN A 41 23.91 8.14 10.58
CA ASN A 41 25.07 7.24 10.50
C ASN A 41 26.04 7.39 11.67
N ARG A 42 26.13 8.58 12.28
CA ARG A 42 26.95 8.81 13.48
C ARG A 42 26.29 8.27 14.76
N LYS A 43 24.96 8.34 14.86
CA LYS A 43 24.20 8.07 16.09
C LYS A 43 23.61 6.68 16.18
N VAL A 44 23.25 6.07 15.05
CA VAL A 44 22.51 4.80 14.96
C VAL A 44 23.45 3.75 14.39
N LEU A 45 23.79 2.75 15.21
CA LEU A 45 24.58 1.60 14.78
C LEU A 45 23.70 0.52 14.16
N GLU A 46 22.46 0.37 14.63
CA GLU A 46 21.45 -0.52 14.09
C GLU A 46 20.06 0.12 14.25
N GLY A 47 19.29 0.17 13.17
CA GLY A 47 18.02 0.86 13.11
C GLY A 47 17.71 1.39 11.72
N PHE A 48 16.62 2.12 11.61
CA PHE A 48 16.18 2.70 10.34
C PHE A 48 15.47 4.04 10.56
N GLN A 49 15.41 4.82 9.49
CA GLN A 49 14.58 6.01 9.37
C GLN A 49 14.03 6.10 7.95
N VAL A 50 12.73 6.34 7.85
CA VAL A 50 11.99 6.46 6.61
C VAL A 50 11.16 7.73 6.64
N SER A 51 11.23 8.52 5.58
CA SER A 51 10.33 9.61 5.25
C SER A 51 9.87 9.47 3.78
N PRO A 52 8.96 10.29 3.28
CA PRO A 52 8.47 10.16 1.91
C PRO A 52 9.56 10.38 0.84
N LEU A 53 10.66 11.03 1.22
CA LEU A 53 11.73 11.43 0.30
C LEU A 53 13.07 10.72 0.57
N TRP A 54 13.21 10.07 1.72
CA TRP A 54 14.47 9.48 2.14
C TRP A 54 14.27 8.20 2.93
N ASN A 55 15.09 7.20 2.63
CA ASN A 55 15.08 5.92 3.31
C ASN A 55 16.51 5.48 3.61
N GLN A 56 16.76 5.13 4.88
CA GLN A 56 18.07 4.66 5.31
C GLN A 56 17.95 3.69 6.47
N GLY A 57 18.88 2.74 6.55
CA GLY A 57 18.95 1.85 7.68
C GLY A 57 20.04 0.80 7.57
N PHE A 58 20.22 0.13 8.70
CA PHE A 58 21.09 -1.02 8.87
C PHE A 58 20.46 -1.94 9.91
N ILE A 59 20.24 -3.20 9.54
CA ILE A 59 19.77 -4.25 10.44
C ILE A 59 20.63 -5.50 10.26
N CYS A 60 20.77 -6.26 11.34
CA CYS A 60 21.52 -7.52 11.33
C CYS A 60 20.67 -8.64 11.95
N ASP A 61 20.91 -9.87 11.50
CA ASP A 61 20.29 -11.04 12.11
C ASP A 61 20.83 -11.23 13.55
N ASP A 62 19.93 -11.37 14.52
CA ASP A 62 20.27 -11.64 15.92
C ASP A 62 20.31 -13.14 16.25
N GLY A 63 20.13 -13.99 15.23
CA GLY A 63 20.16 -15.45 15.33
C GLY A 63 18.91 -16.08 15.95
N ARG A 64 17.86 -15.30 16.21
CA ARG A 64 16.61 -15.81 16.82
C ARG A 64 15.59 -16.27 15.78
N THR A 65 15.78 -15.92 14.51
CA THR A 65 14.91 -16.32 13.40
C THR A 65 15.36 -17.65 12.79
N TYR A 66 15.11 -18.77 13.48
CA TYR A 66 15.53 -20.11 13.02
C TYR A 66 14.58 -20.74 11.99
N TYR A 67 13.41 -20.15 11.78
CA TYR A 67 12.31 -20.72 10.99
C TYR A 67 12.14 -20.07 9.61
N ALA A 68 12.93 -19.04 9.27
CA ALA A 68 12.90 -18.37 7.98
C ALA A 68 14.32 -18.23 7.42
N LYS A 69 14.43 -18.13 6.09
CA LYS A 69 15.71 -17.79 5.45
C LYS A 69 15.96 -16.30 5.63
N THR A 70 17.04 -15.94 6.29
CA THR A 70 17.48 -14.57 6.54
C THR A 70 18.86 -14.35 5.93
N VAL A 71 19.30 -13.10 5.92
CA VAL A 71 20.67 -12.71 5.58
C VAL A 71 21.35 -12.13 6.81
N ASN A 72 22.68 -12.17 6.85
CA ASN A 72 23.41 -11.71 8.04
C ASN A 72 23.21 -10.22 8.30
N THR A 73 23.17 -9.43 7.23
CA THR A 73 23.03 -7.98 7.28
C THR A 73 22.25 -7.45 6.09
N ALA A 74 21.46 -6.41 6.32
CA ALA A 74 20.87 -5.58 5.29
C ALA A 74 21.14 -4.11 5.61
N ARG A 75 21.62 -3.36 4.61
CA ARG A 75 21.90 -1.92 4.72
C ARG A 75 21.35 -1.21 3.50
N TRP A 76 20.83 0.00 3.67
CA TRP A 76 20.32 0.76 2.53
C TRP A 76 20.43 2.26 2.77
N GLU A 77 20.51 2.99 1.67
CA GLU A 77 20.42 4.44 1.65
C GLU A 77 19.95 4.87 0.26
N TYR A 78 18.76 5.47 0.19
CA TYR A 78 18.23 5.98 -1.06
C TYR A 78 17.28 7.16 -0.84
N SER A 79 17.22 7.99 -1.88
CA SER A 79 16.21 9.05 -2.02
C SER A 79 15.08 8.58 -2.91
N THR A 80 13.91 9.18 -2.75
CA THR A 80 12.76 8.95 -3.61
C THR A 80 12.19 10.29 -4.04
N ARG A 81 11.94 10.41 -5.35
CA ARG A 81 11.21 11.53 -5.97
C ARG A 81 9.79 11.06 -6.27
N PRO A 82 8.77 11.50 -5.51
CA PRO A 82 7.38 11.16 -5.78
C PRO A 82 6.93 11.71 -7.15
N ILE A 83 6.10 10.95 -7.84
CA ILE A 83 5.47 11.34 -9.11
C ILE A 83 3.95 11.42 -8.91
N TYR A 84 3.35 10.36 -8.36
CA TYR A 84 1.92 10.25 -8.11
C TYR A 84 1.66 9.82 -6.68
N GLY A 85 0.70 10.45 -6.02
CA GLY A 85 0.04 9.90 -4.84
C GLY A 85 -1.36 9.38 -5.21
N TRP A 86 -2.33 9.44 -4.30
CA TRP A 86 -3.73 9.11 -4.59
C TRP A 86 -4.54 10.36 -4.97
N GLY A 87 -4.74 10.62 -6.28
CA GLY A 87 -5.43 11.81 -6.77
C GLY A 87 -4.88 12.33 -8.10
N ASP A 88 -5.51 13.37 -8.66
CA ASP A 88 -5.07 14.02 -9.89
C ASP A 88 -3.71 14.73 -9.72
N VAL A 89 -2.94 14.77 -10.80
CA VAL A 89 -1.62 15.42 -10.81
C VAL A 89 -1.77 16.91 -10.54
N GLY A 90 -0.98 17.45 -9.61
CA GLY A 90 -1.02 18.86 -9.22
C GLY A 90 -2.18 19.23 -8.28
N SER A 91 -3.02 18.27 -7.88
CA SER A 91 -4.10 18.46 -6.91
C SER A 91 -3.72 17.99 -5.50
N LYS A 92 -4.52 18.37 -4.50
CA LYS A 92 -4.42 17.83 -3.14
C LYS A 92 -4.64 16.32 -3.16
N GLN A 93 -3.76 15.58 -2.49
CA GLN A 93 -3.88 14.13 -2.36
C GLN A 93 -5.13 13.77 -1.57
N LYS A 94 -5.84 12.74 -2.04
CA LYS A 94 -7.05 12.21 -1.42
C LYS A 94 -6.68 11.11 -0.43
N SER A 95 -7.52 10.89 0.58
CA SER A 95 -7.45 9.66 1.36
C SER A 95 -7.94 8.48 0.52
N THR A 96 -7.17 7.39 0.48
CA THR A 96 -7.45 6.21 -0.35
C THR A 96 -8.82 5.60 -0.05
N ALA A 97 -9.20 5.54 1.23
CA ALA A 97 -10.50 5.01 1.67
C ALA A 97 -11.51 6.15 2.00
N GLY A 98 -11.29 7.36 1.48
CA GLY A 98 -12.11 8.53 1.76
C GLY A 98 -12.02 8.97 3.23
N TRP A 99 -12.90 9.88 3.65
CA TRP A 99 -12.92 10.37 5.03
C TRP A 99 -13.19 9.26 6.07
N ALA A 100 -13.83 8.16 5.67
CA ALA A 100 -14.09 7.03 6.55
C ALA A 100 -12.80 6.37 7.07
N ALA A 101 -11.69 6.50 6.32
CA ALA A 101 -10.35 6.12 6.77
C ALA A 101 -9.86 6.91 8.02
N ALA A 102 -10.52 8.02 8.35
CA ALA A 102 -10.24 8.82 9.53
C ALA A 102 -10.94 8.34 10.80
N LEU A 103 -11.88 7.40 10.69
CA LEU A 103 -12.56 6.87 11.85
C LEU A 103 -11.86 5.58 12.34
N PRO A 104 -11.46 5.51 13.63
CA PRO A 104 -10.80 4.33 14.22
C PRO A 104 -11.61 3.03 14.14
N ILE A 105 -12.91 3.12 13.85
CA ILE A 105 -13.82 1.98 13.77
C ILE A 105 -13.68 1.17 12.46
N PHE A 106 -13.03 1.72 11.43
CA PHE A 106 -12.81 1.03 10.14
C PHE A 106 -11.38 0.50 10.05
N GLU A 107 -11.14 -0.67 10.65
CA GLU A 107 -9.85 -1.36 10.57
C GLU A 107 -9.88 -2.52 9.55
N PRO A 108 -8.74 -2.86 8.92
CA PRO A 108 -7.49 -2.09 8.91
C PRO A 108 -7.64 -0.79 8.12
N HIS A 109 -6.88 0.20 8.53
CA HIS A 109 -6.68 1.41 7.76
C HIS A 109 -5.54 1.18 6.75
N TRP A 110 -5.77 1.65 5.53
CA TRP A 110 -4.84 1.54 4.43
C TRP A 110 -4.78 2.84 3.65
N GLN A 111 -3.57 3.27 3.29
CA GLN A 111 -3.33 4.51 2.56
C GLN A 111 -2.18 4.33 1.57
N ILE A 112 -2.42 4.63 0.29
CA ILE A 112 -1.35 4.84 -0.68
C ILE A 112 -0.67 6.16 -0.32
N CYS A 113 0.60 6.10 0.06
CA CYS A 113 1.41 7.29 0.30
C CYS A 113 2.05 7.81 -0.99
N MET A 114 2.38 6.89 -1.90
CA MET A 114 2.93 7.20 -3.22
C MET A 114 2.58 6.06 -4.19
N ALA A 115 1.72 6.35 -5.17
CA ALA A 115 1.36 5.40 -6.23
C ALA A 115 2.55 5.18 -7.19
N SER A 116 3.32 6.24 -7.46
CA SER A 116 4.54 6.16 -8.29
C SER A 116 5.59 7.16 -7.82
N GLY A 117 6.84 6.72 -7.81
CA GLY A 117 8.02 7.53 -7.59
C GLY A 117 9.25 6.95 -8.28
N LEU A 118 10.35 7.70 -8.23
CA LEU A 118 11.65 7.27 -8.74
C LEU A 118 12.66 7.32 -7.61
N SER A 119 13.24 6.17 -7.28
CA SER A 119 14.25 6.07 -6.24
C SER A 119 15.66 5.99 -6.81
N THR A 120 16.60 6.61 -6.12
CA THR A 120 18.03 6.59 -6.47
C THR A 120 18.86 6.39 -5.22
N GLY A 121 19.75 5.40 -5.26
CA GLY A 121 20.60 5.03 -4.14
C GLY A 121 21.02 3.57 -4.24
N TRP A 122 21.06 2.89 -3.10
CA TRP A 122 21.56 1.53 -3.03
C TRP A 122 20.95 0.74 -1.87
N ILE A 123 20.93 -0.58 -2.06
CA ILE A 123 20.65 -1.59 -1.03
C ILE A 123 21.80 -2.59 -1.04
N GLU A 124 22.34 -2.90 0.13
CA GLU A 124 23.29 -3.97 0.36
C GLU A 124 22.57 -5.10 1.11
N TRP A 125 22.61 -6.30 0.54
CA TRP A 125 21.89 -7.48 1.00
C TRP A 125 22.84 -8.68 0.99
N ASP A 126 23.10 -9.24 2.17
CA ASP A 126 24.09 -10.32 2.38
C ASP A 126 25.50 -10.04 1.80
N GLY A 127 25.93 -8.77 1.86
CA GLY A 127 27.22 -8.33 1.36
C GLY A 127 27.27 -8.05 -0.15
N GLU A 128 26.17 -8.30 -0.89
CA GLU A 128 26.03 -7.86 -2.28
C GLU A 128 25.34 -6.49 -2.33
N ARG A 129 25.91 -5.56 -3.10
CA ARG A 129 25.41 -4.19 -3.23
C ARG A 129 24.72 -3.98 -4.58
N PHE A 130 23.45 -3.62 -4.51
CA PHE A 130 22.60 -3.25 -5.64
C PHE A 130 22.46 -1.74 -5.70
N GLU A 131 22.95 -1.13 -6.77
CA GLU A 131 22.82 0.31 -7.02
C GLU A 131 21.77 0.55 -8.08
N PHE A 132 20.96 1.59 -7.88
CA PHE A 132 19.87 1.90 -8.79
C PHE A 132 19.71 3.42 -8.95
N GLN A 133 19.31 3.81 -10.15
CA GLN A 133 19.05 5.18 -10.52
C GLN A 133 17.66 5.28 -11.14
N ASP A 134 16.86 6.22 -10.64
CA ASP A 134 15.49 6.45 -11.06
C ASP A 134 14.65 5.14 -11.17
N ALA A 135 14.83 4.22 -10.23
CA ALA A 135 14.08 2.98 -10.18
C ALA A 135 12.61 3.25 -9.80
N PRO A 136 11.62 2.67 -10.49
CA PRO A 136 10.21 2.78 -10.12
C PRO A 136 9.97 2.39 -8.66
N SER A 137 9.11 3.14 -7.97
CA SER A 137 8.84 2.92 -6.54
C SER A 137 7.39 3.17 -6.19
N TYR A 138 6.93 2.46 -5.16
CA TYR A 138 5.60 2.55 -4.57
C TYR A 138 5.73 2.58 -3.05
N SER A 139 4.81 3.26 -2.36
CA SER A 139 4.74 3.17 -0.90
C SER A 139 3.31 3.29 -0.40
N GLU A 140 3.02 2.49 0.62
CA GLU A 140 1.75 2.49 1.33
C GLU A 140 1.96 2.35 2.84
N LYS A 141 0.90 2.62 3.58
CA LYS A 141 0.86 2.48 5.02
C LYS A 141 -0.38 1.68 5.42
N ASN A 142 -0.16 0.69 6.28
CA ASN A 142 -1.20 -0.10 6.93
C ASN A 142 -1.14 0.14 8.45
N TRP A 143 -2.27 0.31 9.11
CA TRP A 143 -2.37 0.37 10.58
C TRP A 143 -3.75 -0.10 11.09
N GLY A 144 -3.84 -0.41 12.38
CA GLY A 144 -5.03 -1.00 13.01
C GLY A 144 -4.74 -2.36 13.65
N GLY A 145 -5.79 -3.09 14.04
CA GLY A 145 -5.70 -4.37 14.75
C GLY A 145 -5.20 -5.56 13.91
N GLY A 146 -5.40 -5.53 12.58
CA GLY A 146 -4.93 -6.59 11.68
C GLY A 146 -5.45 -6.44 10.26
N PHE A 147 -4.83 -7.17 9.32
CA PHE A 147 -5.27 -7.24 7.93
C PHE A 147 -6.67 -7.89 7.79
N PRO A 148 -7.36 -7.73 6.64
CA PRO A 148 -8.67 -8.33 6.44
C PRO A 148 -8.62 -9.86 6.51
N ARG A 149 -9.77 -10.53 6.66
CA ARG A 149 -9.81 -12.01 6.71
C ARG A 149 -9.35 -12.66 5.40
N LYS A 150 -9.55 -11.96 4.29
CA LYS A 150 -9.06 -12.30 2.96
C LYS A 150 -8.77 -11.01 2.23
N TRP A 151 -7.65 -10.95 1.51
CA TRP A 151 -7.36 -9.81 0.66
C TRP A 151 -6.58 -10.20 -0.59
N PHE A 152 -6.66 -9.35 -1.59
CA PHE A 152 -5.77 -9.35 -2.75
C PHE A 152 -5.20 -7.95 -2.92
N TRP A 153 -4.03 -7.88 -3.55
CA TRP A 153 -3.41 -6.63 -3.94
C TRP A 153 -2.62 -6.83 -5.23
N ALA A 154 -2.59 -5.80 -6.07
CA ALA A 154 -1.68 -5.74 -7.20
C ALA A 154 -1.23 -4.29 -7.46
N GLN A 155 0.03 -4.13 -7.85
CA GLN A 155 0.65 -2.86 -8.14
C GLN A 155 1.61 -2.99 -9.30
N CYS A 156 1.65 -1.99 -10.16
CA CYS A 156 2.63 -1.93 -11.23
C CYS A 156 2.90 -0.50 -11.67
N ASN A 157 4.17 -0.18 -11.92
CA ASN A 157 4.63 1.11 -12.46
C ASN A 157 5.44 0.97 -13.75
N VAL A 158 5.59 -0.25 -14.27
CA VAL A 158 6.40 -0.55 -15.45
C VAL A 158 5.50 -1.18 -16.49
N PHE A 159 5.19 -0.45 -17.55
CA PHE A 159 4.27 -0.89 -18.58
C PHE A 159 4.85 -0.67 -19.97
N GLU A 160 4.55 -1.60 -20.86
CA GLU A 160 4.77 -1.50 -22.30
C GLU A 160 3.45 -1.25 -23.03
N GLY A 161 3.52 -0.66 -24.23
CA GLY A 161 2.36 -0.47 -25.11
C GLY A 161 1.73 0.92 -25.08
N ALA A 162 2.24 1.84 -24.25
CA ALA A 162 1.79 3.24 -24.22
C ALA A 162 2.96 4.21 -23.97
N ARG A 163 2.72 5.49 -24.29
CA ARG A 163 3.68 6.57 -23.99
C ARG A 163 3.34 7.21 -22.65
N GLY A 164 4.37 7.58 -21.89
CA GLY A 164 4.20 8.26 -20.61
C GLY A 164 4.24 7.31 -19.41
N LYS A 165 4.13 7.88 -18.21
CA LYS A 165 4.20 7.14 -16.95
C LYS A 165 2.83 6.60 -16.57
N ILE A 166 2.76 5.30 -16.33
CA ILE A 166 1.56 4.61 -15.88
C ILE A 166 1.81 4.09 -14.47
N SER A 167 0.80 4.25 -13.63
CA SER A 167 0.78 3.64 -12.30
C SER A 167 -0.54 2.95 -12.10
N LEU A 168 -0.50 1.70 -11.66
CA LEU A 168 -1.65 0.91 -11.25
C LEU A 168 -1.49 0.56 -9.77
N THR A 169 -2.58 0.72 -9.02
CA THR A 169 -2.72 0.11 -7.70
C THR A 169 -4.14 -0.40 -7.56
N THR A 170 -4.29 -1.65 -7.15
CA THR A 170 -5.58 -2.27 -6.86
C THR A 170 -5.46 -3.09 -5.60
N ALA A 171 -6.51 -3.08 -4.79
CA ALA A 171 -6.61 -3.96 -3.65
C ALA A 171 -8.07 -4.23 -3.33
N GLY A 172 -8.32 -5.35 -2.67
CA GLY A 172 -9.64 -5.68 -2.14
C GLY A 172 -9.54 -6.57 -0.91
N GLY A 173 -10.54 -6.49 -0.06
CA GLY A 173 -10.55 -7.16 1.23
C GLY A 173 -11.94 -7.52 1.70
N LEU A 174 -12.05 -8.67 2.36
CA LEU A 174 -13.17 -9.04 3.21
C LEU A 174 -12.87 -8.53 4.62
N ARG A 175 -13.22 -7.28 4.90
CA ARG A 175 -12.93 -6.63 6.18
C ARG A 175 -14.11 -6.73 7.15
N GLN A 176 -13.80 -6.74 8.43
CA GLN A 176 -14.82 -6.70 9.48
C GLN A 176 -15.33 -5.28 9.65
N LEU A 177 -16.65 -5.14 9.75
CA LEU A 177 -17.29 -3.87 10.10
C LEU A 177 -17.36 -3.73 11.63
N PRO A 178 -17.23 -2.50 12.15
CA PRO A 178 -17.40 -2.24 13.58
C PRO A 178 -18.84 -2.51 14.01
N GLY A 179 -19.02 -3.28 15.08
CA GLY A 179 -20.35 -3.59 15.61
C GLY A 179 -20.33 -4.71 16.66
N LEU A 180 -21.48 -4.94 17.29
CA LEU A 180 -21.69 -6.06 18.23
C LEU A 180 -21.81 -7.42 17.52
N THR A 181 -22.03 -7.41 16.20
CA THR A 181 -22.14 -8.61 15.36
C THR A 181 -20.91 -8.76 14.47
N GLU A 182 -20.54 -10.00 14.17
CA GLU A 182 -19.51 -10.33 13.18
C GLU A 182 -20.00 -10.06 11.75
N THR A 183 -20.06 -8.80 11.36
CA THR A 183 -20.44 -8.38 10.01
C THR A 183 -19.20 -8.12 9.18
N PHE A 184 -19.20 -8.62 7.94
CA PHE A 184 -18.11 -8.42 6.99
C PHE A 184 -18.62 -7.74 5.73
N GLU A 185 -17.75 -6.96 5.09
CA GLU A 185 -18.03 -6.38 3.79
C GLU A 185 -16.91 -6.64 2.79
N ASN A 186 -17.32 -6.73 1.52
CA ASN A 186 -16.43 -6.80 0.39
C ASN A 186 -16.11 -5.37 -0.06
N THR A 187 -14.88 -4.92 0.17
CA THR A 187 -14.38 -3.64 -0.34
C THR A 187 -13.27 -3.89 -1.35
N ALA A 188 -13.18 -3.05 -2.37
CA ALA A 188 -12.09 -3.06 -3.33
C ALA A 188 -12.00 -1.71 -4.02
N LEU A 189 -10.83 -1.43 -4.57
CA LEU A 189 -10.58 -0.24 -5.37
C LEU A 189 -9.55 -0.49 -6.46
N ILE A 190 -9.58 0.36 -7.48
CA ILE A 190 -8.58 0.45 -8.53
C ILE A 190 -8.25 1.93 -8.73
N GLY A 191 -6.97 2.26 -8.72
CA GLY A 191 -6.44 3.56 -9.12
C GLY A 191 -5.47 3.39 -10.27
N VAL A 192 -5.69 4.13 -11.35
CA VAL A 192 -4.75 4.20 -12.48
C VAL A 192 -4.39 5.65 -12.77
N HIS A 193 -3.09 5.96 -12.80
CA HIS A 193 -2.58 7.22 -13.33
C HIS A 193 -2.11 7.02 -14.76
N TYR A 194 -2.65 7.79 -15.69
CA TYR A 194 -2.20 7.80 -17.08
C TYR A 194 -2.54 9.14 -17.74
N ASP A 195 -1.59 9.67 -18.52
CA ASP A 195 -1.74 10.93 -19.28
C ASP A 195 -2.22 12.12 -18.42
N GLY A 196 -1.71 12.21 -17.19
CA GLY A 196 -2.07 13.26 -16.22
C GLY A 196 -3.43 13.09 -15.54
N ILE A 197 -4.18 12.03 -15.87
CA ILE A 197 -5.52 11.75 -15.33
C ILE A 197 -5.43 10.63 -14.29
N PHE A 198 -6.16 10.79 -13.18
CA PHE A 198 -6.37 9.72 -12.21
C PHE A 198 -7.72 9.04 -12.39
N TYR A 199 -7.70 7.82 -12.93
CA TYR A 199 -8.87 6.96 -13.09
C TYR A 199 -9.12 6.19 -11.79
N GLU A 200 -10.07 6.66 -11.01
CA GLU A 200 -10.43 6.11 -9.70
C GLU A 200 -11.71 5.26 -9.79
N PHE A 201 -11.64 4.03 -9.31
CA PHE A 201 -12.78 3.12 -9.14
C PHE A 201 -12.84 2.66 -7.70
N VAL A 202 -13.80 3.19 -6.96
CA VAL A 202 -13.96 3.02 -5.51
C VAL A 202 -15.44 2.83 -5.19
N PRO A 203 -15.81 2.25 -4.04
CA PRO A 203 -17.20 1.87 -3.75
C PRO A 203 -18.23 3.02 -3.84
N TRP A 204 -17.81 4.27 -3.64
CA TRP A 204 -18.69 5.43 -3.71
C TRP A 204 -18.85 6.04 -5.11
N ASN A 205 -17.98 5.71 -6.08
CA ASN A 205 -18.06 6.26 -7.44
C ASN A 205 -18.26 5.19 -8.53
N GLY A 206 -18.11 3.91 -8.18
CA GLY A 206 -18.14 2.81 -9.12
C GLY A 206 -18.32 1.47 -8.42
N VAL A 207 -18.12 0.43 -9.20
CA VAL A 207 -18.30 -0.96 -8.80
C VAL A 207 -17.09 -1.74 -9.24
N VAL A 208 -16.48 -2.47 -8.33
CA VAL A 208 -15.36 -3.37 -8.63
C VAL A 208 -15.83 -4.82 -8.46
N THR A 209 -15.49 -5.67 -9.41
CA THR A 209 -15.71 -7.11 -9.40
C THR A 209 -14.39 -7.83 -9.58
N TRP A 210 -14.25 -9.00 -8.97
CA TRP A 210 -13.03 -9.78 -9.06
C TRP A 210 -13.29 -11.28 -9.07
N GLU A 211 -12.31 -11.98 -9.61
CA GLU A 211 -12.11 -13.42 -9.53
C GLU A 211 -10.62 -13.66 -9.24
N ILE A 212 -10.31 -14.01 -7.99
CA ILE A 212 -8.94 -14.23 -7.53
C ILE A 212 -8.76 -15.68 -7.14
N ALA A 213 -7.78 -16.38 -7.73
CA ALA A 213 -7.44 -17.73 -7.34
C ALA A 213 -6.77 -17.76 -5.96
N GLN A 214 -6.62 -18.94 -5.37
CA GLN A 214 -5.84 -19.10 -4.14
C GLN A 214 -4.40 -18.59 -4.31
N TRP A 215 -3.85 -18.72 -5.53
CA TRP A 215 -2.60 -18.13 -5.98
C TRP A 215 -2.54 -18.17 -7.51
N GLY A 216 -1.76 -17.30 -8.14
CA GLY A 216 -1.42 -17.41 -9.56
C GLY A 216 -2.36 -16.73 -10.56
N TYR A 217 -3.53 -16.24 -10.14
CA TYR A 217 -4.50 -15.58 -11.03
C TYR A 217 -5.30 -14.48 -10.34
N TRP A 218 -5.31 -13.30 -10.95
CA TRP A 218 -6.09 -12.14 -10.55
C TRP A 218 -6.84 -11.60 -11.77
N ASN A 219 -8.16 -11.69 -11.77
CA ASN A 219 -9.01 -11.01 -12.75
C ASN A 219 -9.88 -9.99 -12.03
N ILE A 220 -9.74 -8.72 -12.39
CA ILE A 220 -10.39 -7.60 -11.71
C ILE A 220 -10.95 -6.66 -12.77
N ALA A 221 -12.21 -6.31 -12.63
CA ALA A 221 -12.86 -5.34 -13.51
C ALA A 221 -13.58 -4.31 -12.67
N ALA A 222 -13.67 -3.08 -13.17
CA ALA A 222 -14.50 -2.06 -12.55
C ALA A 222 -15.16 -1.17 -13.59
N GLU A 223 -16.28 -0.56 -13.18
CA GLU A 223 -16.91 0.49 -13.95
C GLU A 223 -17.42 1.61 -13.05
N ASN A 224 -17.39 2.83 -13.57
CA ASN A 224 -18.05 3.99 -12.98
C ASN A 224 -19.01 4.60 -14.02
N LYS A 225 -19.45 5.84 -13.79
CA LYS A 225 -20.39 6.53 -14.69
C LYS A 225 -19.85 6.68 -16.12
N THR A 226 -18.55 6.89 -16.28
CA THR A 226 -17.93 7.32 -17.54
C THR A 226 -16.89 6.35 -18.08
N HIS A 227 -16.33 5.47 -17.26
CA HIS A 227 -15.21 4.60 -17.62
C HIS A 227 -15.43 3.15 -17.18
N MET A 228 -14.72 2.25 -17.87
CA MET A 228 -14.54 0.86 -17.49
C MET A 228 -13.04 0.54 -17.45
N VAL A 229 -12.62 -0.33 -16.54
CA VAL A 229 -11.25 -0.84 -16.44
C VAL A 229 -11.28 -2.35 -16.29
N GLU A 230 -10.33 -3.02 -16.95
CA GLU A 230 -10.09 -4.45 -16.80
C GLU A 230 -8.61 -4.69 -16.56
N LEU A 231 -8.34 -5.58 -15.63
CA LEU A 231 -7.03 -6.04 -15.21
C LEU A 231 -7.07 -7.57 -15.17
N GLU A 232 -6.10 -8.19 -15.84
CA GLU A 232 -5.80 -9.61 -15.65
C GLU A 232 -4.32 -9.75 -15.35
N ALA A 233 -3.99 -10.48 -14.28
CA ALA A 233 -2.62 -10.79 -13.92
C ALA A 233 -2.43 -12.26 -13.55
N THR A 234 -1.26 -12.79 -13.86
CA THR A 234 -0.86 -14.18 -13.62
C THR A 234 0.57 -14.24 -13.11
N THR A 235 0.89 -15.30 -12.37
CA THR A 235 2.29 -15.64 -12.09
C THR A 235 2.48 -17.15 -12.01
N THR A 236 3.63 -17.62 -12.47
CA THR A 236 4.11 -18.99 -12.22
C THR A 236 5.10 -19.06 -11.06
N ASP A 237 5.50 -17.91 -10.50
CA ASP A 237 6.34 -17.85 -9.32
C ASP A 237 5.63 -18.48 -8.12
N SER A 238 6.37 -19.14 -7.23
CA SER A 238 5.78 -19.77 -6.05
C SER A 238 5.30 -18.76 -5.01
N GLY A 239 5.69 -17.50 -5.16
CA GLY A 239 5.50 -16.46 -4.17
C GLY A 239 6.46 -16.58 -2.99
N THR A 240 6.60 -15.50 -2.25
CA THR A 240 7.33 -15.43 -0.99
C THR A 240 6.32 -15.30 0.15
N THR A 241 6.44 -16.17 1.15
CA THR A 241 5.54 -16.10 2.31
C THR A 241 5.99 -14.99 3.24
N LEU A 242 5.11 -14.00 3.43
CA LEU A 242 5.32 -12.88 4.34
C LEU A 242 4.45 -13.01 5.59
N ARG A 243 4.92 -12.39 6.67
CA ARG A 243 4.15 -12.27 7.92
C ARG A 243 3.30 -11.02 7.89
N ALA A 244 2.01 -11.16 8.17
CA ALA A 244 1.07 -10.05 8.30
C ALA A 244 0.41 -10.10 9.69
N PRO A 245 0.10 -8.95 10.31
CA PRO A 245 -0.74 -8.91 11.51
C PRO A 245 -2.14 -9.43 11.20
N THR A 246 -2.61 -10.43 11.93
CA THR A 246 -4.00 -10.92 11.90
C THR A 246 -4.65 -10.71 13.26
N VAL A 247 -5.98 -10.60 13.27
CA VAL A 247 -6.76 -10.38 14.49
C VAL A 247 -6.60 -11.55 15.47
N GLU A 248 -6.55 -12.77 14.95
CA GLU A 248 -6.59 -14.00 15.75
C GLU A 248 -5.21 -14.46 16.23
N ALA A 249 -4.17 -14.28 15.41
CA ALA A 249 -2.84 -14.86 15.65
C ALA A 249 -1.70 -13.84 15.72
N GLY A 250 -2.01 -12.54 15.62
CA GLY A 250 -1.00 -11.49 15.55
C GLY A 250 -0.14 -11.62 14.30
N LEU A 251 1.15 -11.30 14.40
CA LEU A 251 2.07 -11.34 13.25
C LEU A 251 2.39 -12.78 12.85
N THR A 252 1.72 -13.30 11.82
CA THR A 252 1.82 -14.72 11.39
C THR A 252 2.00 -14.83 9.87
N PRO A 253 2.55 -15.94 9.32
CA PRO A 253 2.60 -16.20 7.88
C PRO A 253 1.18 -16.26 7.29
N ALA A 254 0.73 -15.14 6.72
CA ALA A 254 -0.64 -14.96 6.24
C ALA A 254 -0.69 -14.20 4.91
N CYS A 255 0.46 -13.93 4.30
CA CYS A 255 0.59 -13.22 3.05
C CYS A 255 1.50 -14.01 2.11
N LEU A 256 1.15 -14.05 0.83
CA LEU A 256 1.97 -14.58 -0.24
C LEU A 256 2.10 -13.48 -1.29
N ASP A 257 3.33 -13.06 -1.60
CA ASP A 257 3.62 -11.97 -2.54
C ASP A 257 4.61 -12.39 -3.64
N THR A 258 4.60 -11.67 -4.75
CA THR A 258 5.63 -11.76 -5.79
C THR A 258 5.73 -10.45 -6.54
N CYS A 259 6.90 -10.16 -7.13
CA CYS A 259 7.10 -9.06 -8.08
C CYS A 259 7.31 -9.56 -9.52
N LEU A 260 7.02 -10.85 -9.76
CA LEU A 260 7.21 -11.54 -11.04
C LEU A 260 5.85 -11.89 -11.65
N GLY A 261 4.99 -10.89 -11.80
CA GLY A 261 3.65 -11.03 -12.36
C GLY A 261 3.54 -10.50 -13.78
N ASP A 262 2.96 -11.31 -14.67
CA ASP A 262 2.45 -10.85 -15.95
C ASP A 262 1.11 -10.14 -15.74
N LEU A 263 0.91 -8.98 -16.34
CA LEU A 263 -0.26 -8.15 -16.13
C LEU A 263 -0.70 -7.48 -17.44
N THR A 264 -2.00 -7.47 -17.68
CA THR A 264 -2.64 -6.67 -18.74
C THR A 264 -3.60 -5.69 -18.11
N LEU A 265 -3.61 -4.45 -18.59
CA LEU A 265 -4.47 -3.38 -18.11
C LEU A 265 -5.12 -2.68 -19.30
N LYS A 266 -6.44 -2.55 -19.24
CA LYS A 266 -7.23 -1.86 -20.25
C LYS A 266 -8.22 -0.88 -19.64
N ILE A 267 -8.35 0.30 -20.25
CA ILE A 267 -9.32 1.33 -19.84
C ILE A 267 -10.12 1.77 -21.05
N TRP A 268 -11.43 1.93 -20.88
CA TRP A 268 -12.35 2.47 -21.88
C TRP A 268 -13.15 3.63 -21.33
N GLU A 269 -13.45 4.59 -22.20
CA GLU A 269 -14.57 5.51 -22.04
C GLU A 269 -15.87 4.80 -22.42
N LYS A 270 -16.96 5.02 -21.67
CA LYS A 270 -18.27 4.41 -21.92
C LYS A 270 -19.01 5.16 -23.02
N ASN A 271 -19.71 4.42 -23.88
CA ASN A 271 -20.67 5.00 -24.82
C ASN A 271 -21.92 5.52 -24.07
N VAL A 272 -22.76 6.29 -24.77
CA VAL A 272 -24.06 6.77 -24.24
C VAL A 272 -24.94 5.62 -23.71
N GLY A 273 -24.80 4.40 -24.27
CA GLY A 273 -25.51 3.19 -23.82
C GLY A 273 -24.84 2.42 -22.67
N GLY A 274 -23.73 2.92 -22.11
CA GLY A 274 -23.01 2.30 -20.99
C GLY A 274 -22.11 1.12 -21.36
N SER A 275 -21.99 0.76 -22.64
CA SER A 275 -21.03 -0.25 -23.11
C SER A 275 -19.62 0.33 -23.30
N LYS A 276 -18.61 -0.54 -23.43
CA LYS A 276 -17.24 -0.15 -23.81
C LYS A 276 -17.27 0.67 -25.10
N GLY A 277 -16.81 1.91 -25.00
CA GLY A 277 -16.66 2.84 -26.12
C GLY A 277 -15.21 2.94 -26.55
N LYS A 278 -14.66 4.16 -26.47
CA LYS A 278 -13.28 4.45 -26.90
C LYS A 278 -12.28 3.79 -25.95
N LEU A 279 -11.37 2.99 -26.50
CA LEU A 279 -10.21 2.47 -25.78
C LEU A 279 -9.23 3.61 -25.48
N ILE A 280 -8.90 3.79 -24.20
CA ILE A 280 -7.99 4.84 -23.69
C ILE A 280 -6.59 4.26 -23.48
N LEU A 281 -6.52 3.05 -22.91
CA LEU A 281 -5.27 2.40 -22.51
C LEU A 281 -5.38 0.89 -22.77
N ASP A 282 -4.33 0.29 -23.32
CA ASP A 282 -4.15 -1.16 -23.46
C ASP A 282 -2.65 -1.45 -23.36
N VAL A 283 -2.23 -1.96 -22.20
CA VAL A 283 -0.82 -2.09 -21.84
C VAL A 283 -0.55 -3.40 -21.14
N LYS A 284 0.73 -3.81 -21.14
CA LYS A 284 1.20 -5.03 -20.49
C LYS A 284 2.41 -4.77 -19.61
N SER A 285 2.64 -5.65 -18.66
CA SER A 285 3.83 -5.68 -17.80
C SER A 285 4.18 -7.13 -17.47
N ASP A 286 5.46 -7.42 -17.27
CA ASP A 286 6.00 -8.64 -16.68
C ASP A 286 6.62 -8.38 -15.28
N MET A 287 6.38 -7.19 -14.73
CA MET A 287 6.91 -6.71 -13.44
C MET A 287 5.80 -6.31 -12.46
N ALA A 288 4.63 -6.94 -12.56
CA ALA A 288 3.56 -6.66 -11.62
C ALA A 288 3.86 -7.29 -10.26
N ALA A 289 3.68 -6.49 -9.21
CA ALA A 289 3.65 -6.97 -7.85
C ALA A 289 2.25 -7.49 -7.54
N LEU A 290 2.14 -8.74 -7.08
CA LEU A 290 0.90 -9.46 -6.86
C LEU A 290 0.90 -10.08 -5.47
N GLU A 291 -0.22 -9.96 -4.76
CA GLU A 291 -0.36 -10.44 -3.40
C GLU A 291 -1.75 -11.03 -3.15
N VAL A 292 -1.79 -12.09 -2.37
CA VAL A 292 -2.99 -12.57 -1.67
C VAL A 292 -2.65 -12.79 -0.20
N GLY A 293 -3.66 -12.67 0.65
CA GLY A 293 -3.48 -13.10 2.02
C GLY A 293 -4.75 -13.34 2.81
N GLY A 294 -4.53 -13.62 4.08
CA GLY A 294 -5.51 -14.05 5.05
C GLY A 294 -5.78 -15.53 4.87
N GLY A 295 -7.06 -15.90 4.98
CA GLY A 295 -7.52 -17.25 4.74
C GLY A 295 -7.99 -17.99 5.99
N PRO A 296 -8.13 -19.32 5.88
CA PRO A 296 -7.83 -20.14 4.70
C PRO A 296 -8.67 -19.78 3.46
N TRP A 297 -8.05 -19.89 2.28
CA TRP A 297 -8.73 -19.83 0.98
C TRP A 297 -8.99 -21.25 0.51
N PHE A 298 -10.26 -21.64 0.39
CA PHE A 298 -10.64 -23.00 -0.05
C PHE A 298 -10.96 -23.09 -1.54
N ASN A 299 -11.32 -21.97 -2.16
CA ASN A 299 -11.73 -21.88 -3.55
C ASN A 299 -11.34 -20.50 -4.08
N THR A 300 -11.40 -20.32 -5.41
CA THR A 300 -11.38 -19.02 -6.06
C THR A 300 -12.38 -18.06 -5.41
N TRP A 301 -11.92 -16.87 -5.05
CA TRP A 301 -12.75 -15.82 -4.49
C TRP A 301 -13.33 -14.96 -5.61
N LYS A 302 -14.61 -15.18 -5.91
CA LYS A 302 -15.40 -14.28 -6.76
C LYS A 302 -16.15 -13.28 -5.88
N GLY A 303 -16.05 -12.01 -6.20
CA GLY A 303 -16.65 -10.97 -5.39
C GLY A 303 -16.98 -9.71 -6.16
N LYS A 304 -17.72 -8.84 -5.47
CA LYS A 304 -18.12 -7.52 -5.94
C LYS A 304 -18.14 -6.59 -4.73
N THR A 305 -17.75 -5.34 -4.93
CA THR A 305 -17.86 -4.30 -3.90
C THR A 305 -19.29 -4.21 -3.40
N THR A 306 -19.47 -4.31 -2.09
CA THR A 306 -20.73 -4.04 -1.40
C THR A 306 -20.61 -2.70 -0.72
N THR A 307 -21.50 -1.76 -1.02
CA THR A 307 -21.62 -0.53 -0.22
C THR A 307 -22.88 -0.66 0.63
N PRO A 308 -22.77 -0.86 1.96
CA PRO A 308 -23.93 -0.82 2.84
C PRO A 308 -24.67 0.51 2.68
N GLU A 309 -26.00 0.50 2.58
CA GLU A 309 -26.80 1.73 2.32
C GLU A 309 -26.57 2.84 3.37
N VAL A 310 -26.27 2.45 4.60
CA VAL A 310 -25.91 3.35 5.70
C VAL A 310 -24.59 4.09 5.42
N ILE A 311 -23.61 3.40 4.83
CA ILE A 311 -22.32 3.98 4.44
C ILE A 311 -22.47 4.82 3.17
N LYS A 312 -23.34 4.42 2.23
CA LYS A 312 -23.63 5.20 1.00
C LYS A 312 -24.15 6.60 1.34
N SER A 313 -25.01 6.71 2.34
CA SER A 313 -25.56 7.99 2.80
C SER A 313 -24.51 8.84 3.52
N ALA A 314 -23.61 8.23 4.29
CA ALA A 314 -22.54 8.93 4.99
C ALA A 314 -21.38 9.37 4.05
N LEU A 315 -20.99 8.52 3.09
CA LEU A 315 -19.91 8.80 2.13
C LEU A 315 -20.27 9.87 1.09
N GLN A 316 -21.56 10.10 0.83
CA GLN A 316 -22.06 11.14 -0.08
C GLN A 316 -22.20 12.52 0.57
N VAL A 317 -22.11 12.61 1.90
CA VAL A 317 -22.06 13.90 2.60
C VAL A 317 -20.60 14.33 2.67
N PRO A 318 -20.19 15.44 2.03
CA PRO A 318 -18.86 15.98 2.21
C PRO A 318 -18.74 16.45 3.66
N ILE A 319 -18.12 15.61 4.49
CA ILE A 319 -17.75 15.99 5.85
C ILE A 319 -16.44 16.77 5.73
N ASP A 320 -16.44 18.02 6.18
CA ASP A 320 -15.22 18.80 6.34
C ASP A 320 -14.41 18.26 7.52
N VAL A 321 -13.66 17.19 7.22
CA VAL A 321 -12.78 16.51 8.18
C VAL A 321 -11.71 17.47 8.71
N GLU A 322 -11.24 18.42 7.90
CA GLU A 322 -10.27 19.43 8.33
C GLU A 322 -10.89 20.48 9.26
N GLY A 323 -12.13 20.91 9.01
CA GLY A 323 -12.88 21.79 9.91
C GLY A 323 -13.23 21.13 11.24
N ILE A 324 -13.63 19.85 11.22
CA ILE A 324 -13.98 19.11 12.44
C ILE A 324 -12.75 18.83 13.31
N PHE A 325 -11.65 18.35 12.72
CA PHE A 325 -10.41 18.12 13.47
C PHE A 325 -9.59 19.40 13.71
N GLY A 326 -9.87 20.50 13.01
CA GLY A 326 -9.32 21.82 13.31
C GLY A 326 -9.77 22.35 14.68
N LEU A 327 -10.98 21.97 15.11
CA LEU A 327 -11.54 22.31 16.43
C LEU A 327 -11.04 21.39 17.56
N ALA A 328 -10.60 20.17 17.23
CA ALA A 328 -10.05 19.20 18.19
C ALA A 328 -8.89 18.39 17.58
N PRO A 329 -7.68 18.98 17.44
CA PRO A 329 -6.55 18.36 16.71
C PRO A 329 -6.04 17.05 17.33
N PHE A 330 -6.31 16.82 18.61
CA PHE A 330 -5.92 15.62 19.35
C PHE A 330 -6.80 14.39 19.05
N LEU A 331 -7.97 14.58 18.42
CA LEU A 331 -8.82 13.48 17.95
C LEU A 331 -8.45 13.02 16.53
N LYS A 332 -7.58 13.78 15.82
CA LYS A 332 -7.11 13.40 14.49
C LYS A 332 -6.21 12.17 14.61
N PRO A 333 -6.52 11.05 13.93
CA PRO A 333 -5.61 9.92 13.94
C PRO A 333 -4.25 10.34 13.37
N PRO A 334 -3.13 9.87 13.95
CA PRO A 334 -1.81 10.26 13.44
C PRO A 334 -1.61 9.84 11.98
N GLY A 335 -1.40 10.83 11.10
CA GLY A 335 -1.10 10.62 9.68
C GLY A 335 -2.26 10.84 8.70
N LEU A 336 -3.33 11.51 9.12
CA LEU A 336 -4.30 12.17 8.22
C LEU A 336 -4.00 13.67 8.09
#